data_AF-F0J017-F1
#
_entry.id   AF-F0J017-F1
#
_cell.length_a   1.000
_cell.length_b   1.000
_cell.length_c   1.000
_cell.angle_alpha   90.00
_cell.angle_beta   90.00
_cell.angle_gamma   90.00
#
_symmetry.space_group_name_H-M   'P 1'
#
loop_
_entity.id
_entity.type
_entity.pdbx_description
1 polymer ?
#
loop_
_entity_poly.entity_id
_entity_poly.type
_entity_poly.pdbx_seq_one_letter_code
_entity_poly.pdbx_strand_id
1 'polypeptide(L)'
;MMTSFNGRKGVLYFSQFKPSGPYEIADSIVVVPSGGLMLPMHSGASRWVSRSHFVAPADWPDSLVFERFRDWLIFDCFVMMNSHGAAHYDDNLHVLEIIANPEDGGDLRYAVDYNDVVGFLVGAHVARPKGLPVRSYAELYDAFRVLHSETRSAIEWFVSQPPSPRRLAPLFGQYWGLLHMTILIESLIGLPPNCGCLSAACQVCNAPPRPHYKVSRRDWLRQELTRRVEDTALVGAYVSLIEAGKRVRDKMSHGPHFDRTTHPIMNVGEVASYDAKRAIGEFKIDSNALDTLLVSLRDVAHALLVDEAFSIKHFRPPSDLKVAVVG
;
A
#
# COMPACT_ATOMS: atom_id res chain seq x y z
N MET A 1 31.15 -10.00 2.27
CA MET A 1 31.37 -8.91 3.26
C MET A 1 32.04 -7.74 2.55
N MET A 2 31.26 -6.74 2.12
CA MET A 2 31.81 -5.43 1.75
C MET A 2 32.07 -4.66 3.05
N THR A 3 33.32 -4.33 3.33
CA THR A 3 33.76 -3.78 4.62
C THR A 3 33.93 -2.27 4.65
N SER A 4 33.64 -1.54 3.55
CA SER A 4 33.64 -0.09 3.59
C SER A 4 32.66 0.53 2.60
N PHE A 5 31.74 1.34 3.11
CA PHE A 5 30.89 2.25 2.35
C PHE A 5 31.43 3.69 2.36
N ASN A 6 32.62 3.88 2.95
CA ASN A 6 33.18 5.19 3.21
C ASN A 6 33.42 5.94 1.89
N GLY A 7 32.89 7.15 1.79
CA GLY A 7 33.00 7.96 0.58
C GLY A 7 31.98 7.64 -0.52
N ARG A 8 31.12 6.62 -0.35
CA ARG A 8 30.00 6.38 -1.27
C ARG A 8 28.86 7.37 -0.98
N LYS A 9 28.14 7.73 -2.05
CA LYS A 9 26.92 8.53 -1.94
C LYS A 9 25.78 7.64 -1.45
N GLY A 10 25.00 8.16 -0.51
CA GLY A 10 23.78 7.53 -0.05
C GLY A 10 22.65 8.53 0.13
N VAL A 11 21.43 8.10 -0.13
CA VAL A 11 20.24 8.88 0.23
C VAL A 11 19.82 8.47 1.63
N LEU A 12 19.92 9.40 2.58
CA LEU A 12 19.35 9.27 3.90
C LEU A 12 17.83 9.22 3.81
N TYR A 13 17.22 8.25 4.47
CA TYR A 13 15.76 8.10 4.54
C TYR A 13 15.30 7.55 5.90
N PHE A 14 13.99 7.66 6.14
CA PHE A 14 13.35 7.24 7.38
C PHE A 14 12.21 6.27 7.11
N SER A 15 12.30 5.07 7.68
CA SER A 15 11.30 4.01 7.58
C SER A 15 10.99 3.43 8.96
N GLN A 16 9.99 2.55 9.07
CA GLN A 16 9.80 1.82 10.33
C GLN A 16 10.79 0.66 10.42
N PHE A 17 10.89 -0.14 9.36
CA PHE A 17 11.66 -1.37 9.30
C PHE A 17 12.99 -1.16 8.59
N LYS A 18 14.02 -1.90 9.03
CA LYS A 18 15.37 -1.87 8.48
C LYS A 18 16.01 -3.27 8.55
N PRO A 19 17.06 -3.57 7.77
CA PRO A 19 17.84 -4.78 8.01
C PRO A 19 18.64 -4.66 9.31
N SER A 20 19.07 -5.79 9.87
CA SER A 20 19.90 -5.84 11.10
C SER A 20 21.34 -5.33 10.88
N GLY A 21 21.77 -5.23 9.62
CA GLY A 21 23.06 -4.69 9.22
C GLY A 21 23.02 -4.30 7.73
N PRO A 22 24.17 -3.88 7.16
CA PRO A 22 24.25 -3.61 5.73
C PRO A 22 23.74 -4.77 4.89
N TYR A 23 22.79 -4.50 3.99
CA TYR A 23 22.16 -5.51 3.15
C TYR A 23 22.23 -5.08 1.68
N GLU A 24 22.90 -5.89 0.85
CA GLU A 24 22.98 -5.67 -0.58
C GLU A 24 21.68 -6.13 -1.25
N ILE A 25 21.06 -5.23 -2.01
CA ILE A 25 19.75 -5.48 -2.64
C ILE A 25 19.94 -5.93 -4.09
N ALA A 26 20.65 -5.14 -4.90
CA ALA A 26 20.97 -5.45 -6.29
C ALA A 26 22.05 -4.51 -6.83
N ASP A 27 22.85 -4.91 -7.83
CA ASP A 27 23.81 -4.05 -8.54
C ASP A 27 24.72 -3.21 -7.62
N SER A 28 25.23 -3.81 -6.53
CA SER A 28 26.01 -3.10 -5.49
C SER A 28 25.27 -1.98 -4.75
N ILE A 29 23.96 -1.84 -4.92
CA ILE A 29 23.09 -1.03 -4.08
C ILE A 29 22.96 -1.71 -2.73
N VAL A 30 23.15 -0.95 -1.65
CA VAL A 30 23.10 -1.46 -0.29
C VAL A 30 22.19 -0.60 0.55
N VAL A 31 21.35 -1.21 1.40
CA VAL A 31 20.70 -0.50 2.51
C VAL A 31 21.58 -0.62 3.75
N VAL A 32 21.97 0.52 4.29
CA VAL A 32 22.82 0.57 5.49
C VAL A 32 22.02 1.21 6.62
N PRO A 33 21.70 0.46 7.71
CA PRO A 33 21.05 1.04 8.87
C PRO A 33 22.02 1.94 9.64
N SER A 34 21.53 3.09 10.13
CA SER A 34 22.36 4.10 10.80
C SER A 34 21.66 4.67 12.06
N GLY A 35 21.03 3.80 12.84
CA GLY A 35 20.33 4.15 14.08
C GLY A 35 18.83 4.39 13.91
N GLY A 36 18.30 5.34 14.69
CA GLY A 36 16.90 5.77 14.65
C GLY A 36 16.68 7.02 15.48
N LEU A 37 15.51 7.65 15.33
CA LEU A 37 15.11 8.80 16.13
C LEU A 37 13.59 8.93 16.24
N MET A 38 13.14 9.79 17.15
CA MET A 38 11.75 10.22 17.22
C MET A 38 11.51 11.32 16.17
N LEU A 39 10.61 11.06 15.22
CA LEU A 39 10.12 12.09 14.29
C LEU A 39 8.69 12.51 14.65
N PRO A 40 8.36 13.81 14.56
CA PRO A 40 6.99 14.26 14.69
C PRO A 40 6.16 13.72 13.52
N MET A 41 5.01 13.12 13.84
CA MET A 41 4.00 12.66 12.90
C MET A 41 2.97 13.76 12.66
N HIS A 42 2.26 13.68 11.53
CA HIS A 42 1.20 14.62 11.19
C HIS A 42 0.04 14.65 12.19
N SER A 43 -0.15 13.60 12.99
CA SER A 43 -1.16 13.53 14.04
C SER A 43 -0.78 14.32 15.31
N GLY A 44 0.38 14.97 15.35
CA GLY A 44 0.93 15.63 16.54
C GLY A 44 1.61 14.67 17.52
N ALA A 45 1.52 13.36 17.28
CA ALA A 45 2.33 12.37 17.98
C ALA A 45 3.78 12.40 17.49
N SER A 46 4.70 11.85 18.26
CA SER A 46 6.04 11.50 17.75
C SER A 46 6.14 9.99 17.63
N ARG A 47 6.81 9.49 16.58
CA ARG A 47 7.03 8.06 16.36
C ARG A 47 8.52 7.77 16.23
N TRP A 48 8.95 6.67 16.83
CA TRP A 48 10.28 6.14 16.59
C TRP A 48 10.36 5.60 15.17
N VAL A 49 11.34 6.08 14.40
CA VAL A 49 11.63 5.63 13.04
C VAL A 49 13.08 5.17 12.93
N SER A 50 13.28 4.17 12.08
CA SER A 50 14.61 3.71 11.67
C SER A 50 15.23 4.73 10.72
N ARG A 51 16.49 5.05 10.98
CA ARG A 51 17.32 5.88 10.09
C ARG A 51 18.21 4.94 9.27
N SER A 52 18.18 5.09 7.94
CA SER A 52 18.97 4.24 7.03
C SER A 52 19.43 5.01 5.80
N HIS A 53 20.38 4.44 5.07
CA HIS A 53 20.90 4.97 3.81
C HIS A 53 20.66 4.00 2.67
N PHE A 54 20.12 4.51 1.57
CA PHE A 54 20.17 3.86 0.27
C PHE A 54 21.49 4.20 -0.39
N VAL A 55 22.43 3.26 -0.40
CA VAL A 55 23.82 3.46 -0.86
C VAL A 55 23.95 3.05 -2.31
N ALA A 56 24.21 4.02 -3.18
CA ALA A 56 24.36 3.80 -4.61
C ALA A 56 25.81 3.44 -5.00
N PRO A 57 26.05 2.79 -6.14
CA PRO A 57 27.37 2.65 -6.75
C PRO A 57 28.10 4.00 -6.86
N ALA A 58 29.42 3.99 -6.68
CA ALA A 58 30.22 5.21 -6.57
C ALA A 58 30.26 6.03 -7.88
N ASP A 59 30.06 5.37 -9.02
CA ASP A 59 30.09 5.93 -10.37
C ASP A 59 28.74 6.52 -10.81
N TRP A 60 27.68 6.39 -10.00
CA TRP A 60 26.38 6.94 -10.36
C TRP A 60 26.32 8.47 -10.22
N PRO A 61 25.76 9.17 -11.22
CA PRO A 61 25.43 10.59 -11.08
C PRO A 61 24.25 10.77 -10.12
N ASP A 62 24.20 11.91 -9.43
CA ASP A 62 23.19 12.19 -8.38
C ASP A 62 21.74 12.04 -8.88
N SER A 63 21.47 12.44 -10.13
CA SER A 63 20.17 12.28 -10.76
C SER A 63 19.71 10.82 -10.84
N LEU A 64 20.61 9.91 -11.22
CA LEU A 64 20.33 8.49 -11.27
C LEU A 64 20.16 7.91 -9.87
N VAL A 65 20.92 8.40 -8.88
CA VAL A 65 20.76 7.99 -7.48
C VAL A 65 19.36 8.29 -6.97
N PHE A 66 18.84 9.50 -7.22
CA PHE A 66 17.49 9.87 -6.82
C PHE A 66 16.40 9.11 -7.57
N GLU A 67 16.57 8.91 -8.88
CA GLU A 67 15.65 8.10 -9.69
C GLU A 67 15.53 6.67 -9.12
N ARG A 68 16.67 6.03 -8.87
CA ARG A 68 16.74 4.67 -8.34
C ARG A 68 16.27 4.57 -6.89
N PHE A 69 16.55 5.59 -6.09
CA PHE A 69 16.03 5.68 -4.74
C PHE A 69 14.49 5.74 -4.73
N ARG A 70 13.87 6.51 -5.64
CA ARG A 70 12.40 6.58 -5.75
C ARG A 70 11.81 5.21 -6.15
N ASP A 71 12.38 4.56 -7.16
CA ASP A 71 11.95 3.21 -7.58
C ASP A 71 12.04 2.22 -6.42
N TRP A 72 13.16 2.23 -5.71
CA TRP A 72 13.39 1.39 -4.54
C TRP A 72 12.43 1.73 -3.39
N LEU A 73 12.14 3.01 -3.15
CA LEU A 73 11.23 3.43 -2.08
C LEU A 73 9.79 2.95 -2.32
N ILE A 74 9.34 2.98 -3.58
CA ILE A 74 8.03 2.43 -3.98
C ILE A 74 7.97 0.94 -3.64
N PHE A 75 9.02 0.20 -4.00
CA PHE A 75 9.15 -1.21 -3.66
C PHE A 75 9.17 -1.46 -2.15
N ASP A 76 9.98 -0.70 -1.40
CA ASP A 76 10.10 -0.84 0.06
C ASP A 76 8.76 -0.62 0.76
N CYS A 77 8.06 0.46 0.40
CA CYS A 77 6.74 0.77 0.97
C CYS A 77 5.70 -0.31 0.66
N PHE A 78 5.80 -0.94 -0.52
CA PHE A 78 4.93 -2.04 -0.92
C PHE A 78 5.23 -3.31 -0.11
N VAL A 79 6.48 -3.80 -0.14
CA VAL A 79 6.88 -5.05 0.52
C VAL A 79 6.72 -4.97 2.04
N MET A 80 7.08 -3.84 2.63
CA MET A 80 7.02 -3.65 4.08
C MET A 80 5.62 -3.24 4.58
N MET A 81 4.67 -3.03 3.66
CA MET A 81 3.33 -2.52 3.96
C MET A 81 3.35 -1.29 4.85
N ASN A 82 4.27 -0.37 4.55
CA ASN A 82 4.59 0.77 5.38
C ASN A 82 4.65 2.05 4.55
N SER A 83 3.71 2.97 4.78
CA SER A 83 3.65 4.23 4.04
C SER A 83 4.57 5.32 4.60
N HIS A 84 5.26 5.10 5.71
CA HIS A 84 6.11 6.14 6.32
C HIS A 84 7.26 6.59 5.41
N GLY A 85 7.87 5.66 4.66
CA GLY A 85 8.93 6.00 3.72
C GLY A 85 8.44 6.99 2.66
N ALA A 86 7.31 6.70 2.03
CA ALA A 86 6.67 7.58 1.04
C ALA A 86 6.24 8.92 1.64
N ALA A 87 5.65 8.94 2.83
CA ALA A 87 5.25 10.18 3.50
C ALA A 87 6.45 11.10 3.79
N HIS A 88 7.56 10.55 4.28
CA HIS A 88 8.77 11.33 4.53
C HIS A 88 9.46 11.78 3.24
N TYR A 89 9.31 11.02 2.15
CA TYR A 89 9.76 11.43 0.83
C TYR A 89 9.00 12.67 0.35
N ASP A 90 7.67 12.67 0.45
CA ASP A 90 6.81 13.80 0.09
C ASP A 90 7.09 15.06 0.94
N ASP A 91 7.43 14.87 2.22
CA ASP A 91 7.86 15.95 3.13
C ASP A 91 9.29 16.46 2.85
N ASN A 92 10.00 15.92 1.85
CA ASN A 92 11.40 16.23 1.53
C ASN A 92 12.38 16.02 2.69
N LEU A 93 12.12 15.00 3.53
CA LEU A 93 13.01 14.63 4.65
C LEU A 93 14.17 13.73 4.23
N HIS A 94 14.39 13.55 2.93
CA HIS A 94 15.47 12.74 2.37
C HIS A 94 16.62 13.63 1.90
N VAL A 95 17.86 13.19 2.12
CA VAL A 95 19.05 13.98 1.82
C VAL A 95 20.11 13.10 1.17
N LEU A 96 20.69 13.55 0.06
CA LEU A 96 21.87 12.92 -0.51
C LEU A 96 23.10 13.33 0.31
N GLU A 97 23.76 12.36 0.92
CA GLU A 97 24.96 12.58 1.71
C GLU A 97 26.07 11.57 1.40
N ILE A 98 27.31 11.95 1.72
CA ILE A 98 28.43 11.00 1.69
C ILE A 98 28.39 10.22 3.00
N ILE A 99 28.39 8.90 2.89
CA ILE A 99 28.28 8.02 4.05
C ILE A 99 29.61 8.00 4.79
N ALA A 100 29.63 8.58 5.99
CA ALA A 100 30.65 8.29 6.99
C ALA A 100 30.37 6.91 7.58
N ASN A 101 31.42 6.13 7.92
CA ASN A 101 31.28 4.80 8.54
C ASN A 101 30.22 4.85 9.66
N PRO A 102 29.05 4.22 9.49
CA PRO A 102 28.00 4.31 10.49
C PRO A 102 28.38 3.44 11.68
N GLU A 103 28.76 4.06 12.79
CA GLU A 103 29.07 3.37 14.06
C GLU A 103 27.82 2.81 14.77
N ASP A 104 26.61 3.22 14.34
CA ASP A 104 25.33 2.98 15.04
C ASP A 104 24.57 1.70 14.60
N GLY A 105 25.28 0.64 14.20
CA GLY A 105 24.68 -0.66 13.85
C GLY A 105 24.00 -1.41 15.02
N GLY A 106 24.00 -0.87 16.24
CA GLY A 106 23.52 -1.54 17.45
C GLY A 106 22.01 -1.49 17.71
N ASP A 107 21.25 -0.58 17.08
CA ASP A 107 19.81 -0.48 17.33
C ASP A 107 19.02 -1.52 16.53
N LEU A 108 18.65 -2.62 17.20
CA LEU A 108 17.88 -3.73 16.63
C LEU A 108 16.35 -3.52 16.68
N ARG A 109 15.85 -2.37 17.16
CA ARG A 109 14.41 -2.11 17.12
C ARG A 109 13.94 -2.06 15.68
N TYR A 110 12.86 -2.79 15.40
CA TYR A 110 12.28 -2.95 14.06
C TYR A 110 13.26 -3.51 13.01
N ALA A 111 14.34 -4.19 13.45
CA ALA A 111 15.18 -4.96 12.55
C ALA A 111 14.39 -6.15 11.99
N VAL A 112 14.51 -6.36 10.69
CA VAL A 112 13.84 -7.43 9.94
C VAL A 112 14.90 -8.30 9.27
N ASP A 113 14.67 -9.61 9.24
CA ASP A 113 15.48 -10.52 8.43
C ASP A 113 15.14 -10.32 6.95
N TYR A 114 15.98 -9.57 6.25
CA TYR A 114 15.79 -9.31 4.82
C TYR A 114 15.97 -10.57 3.94
N ASN A 115 16.40 -11.70 4.50
CA ASN A 115 16.39 -12.98 3.77
C ASN A 115 15.02 -13.67 3.78
N ASP A 116 14.09 -13.24 4.63
CA ASP A 116 12.72 -13.74 4.67
C ASP A 116 11.72 -12.62 5.00
N VAL A 117 11.30 -11.90 3.97
CA VAL A 117 10.35 -10.78 4.10
C VAL A 117 8.93 -11.14 3.66
N VAL A 118 8.66 -12.42 3.34
CA VAL A 118 7.36 -12.83 2.79
C VAL A 118 6.22 -12.55 3.76
N GLY A 119 6.47 -12.65 5.07
CA GLY A 119 5.49 -12.28 6.10
C GLY A 119 5.08 -10.81 6.02
N PHE A 120 6.01 -9.90 5.76
CA PHE A 120 5.72 -8.48 5.54
C PHE A 120 4.95 -8.28 4.23
N LEU A 121 5.43 -8.90 3.15
CA LEU A 121 4.83 -8.81 1.82
C LEU A 121 3.39 -9.28 1.79
N VAL A 122 2.98 -10.23 2.64
CA VAL A 122 1.59 -10.69 2.70
C VAL A 122 0.80 -10.09 3.85
N GLY A 123 1.39 -9.14 4.59
CA GLY A 123 0.81 -8.42 5.74
C GLY A 123 0.62 -9.27 7.01
N ALA A 124 1.36 -10.36 7.14
CA ALA A 124 1.40 -11.28 8.29
C ALA A 124 2.78 -11.23 9.00
N HIS A 125 3.26 -10.01 9.28
CA HIS A 125 4.61 -9.73 9.77
C HIS A 125 4.95 -10.35 11.15
N VAL A 126 3.95 -10.69 11.96
CA VAL A 126 4.15 -11.33 13.29
C VAL A 126 4.39 -12.84 13.17
N ALA A 127 3.73 -13.48 12.20
CA ALA A 127 3.81 -14.93 12.02
C ALA A 127 3.64 -15.27 10.54
N ARG A 128 4.77 -15.63 9.90
CA ARG A 128 4.80 -16.05 8.50
C ARG A 128 3.78 -17.19 8.27
N PRO A 129 2.86 -17.06 7.30
CA PRO A 129 1.91 -18.13 7.00
C PRO A 129 2.61 -19.44 6.63
N LYS A 130 2.06 -20.56 7.10
CA LYS A 130 2.57 -21.89 6.73
C LYS A 130 2.34 -22.11 5.23
N GLY A 131 3.35 -22.68 4.55
CA GLY A 131 3.26 -23.06 3.14
C GLY A 131 3.67 -21.97 2.13
N LEU A 132 4.00 -20.75 2.58
CA LEU A 132 4.61 -19.75 1.70
C LEU A 132 6.13 -19.97 1.57
N PRO A 133 6.70 -19.75 0.37
CA PRO A 133 8.14 -19.85 0.16
C PRO A 133 8.87 -18.72 0.91
N VAL A 134 10.09 -19.01 1.37
CA VAL A 134 11.02 -17.96 1.78
C VAL A 134 11.35 -17.11 0.56
N ARG A 135 11.29 -15.79 0.73
CA ARG A 135 11.67 -14.81 -0.30
C ARG A 135 12.54 -13.75 0.33
N SER A 136 13.73 -13.56 -0.23
CA SER A 136 14.60 -12.47 0.20
C SER A 136 14.14 -11.14 -0.38
N TYR A 137 14.48 -10.06 0.30
CA TYR A 137 14.23 -8.70 -0.13
C TYR A 137 14.93 -8.39 -1.46
N ALA A 138 16.16 -8.90 -1.63
CA ALA A 138 16.90 -8.80 -2.89
C ALA A 138 16.18 -9.49 -4.05
N GLU A 139 15.75 -10.75 -3.87
CA GLU A 139 14.99 -11.51 -4.89
C GLU A 139 13.70 -10.79 -5.32
N LEU A 140 12.96 -10.23 -4.34
CA LEU A 140 11.74 -9.49 -4.62
C LEU A 140 12.00 -8.18 -5.34
N TYR A 141 13.12 -7.49 -5.03
CA TYR A 141 13.48 -6.25 -5.71
C TYR A 141 13.85 -6.49 -7.17
N ASP A 142 14.61 -7.55 -7.45
CA ASP A 142 14.92 -7.94 -8.82
C ASP A 142 13.66 -8.30 -9.61
N ALA A 143 12.72 -9.02 -8.99
CA ALA A 143 11.42 -9.29 -9.59
C ALA A 143 10.63 -7.99 -9.87
N PHE A 144 10.62 -7.05 -8.93
CA PHE A 144 9.95 -5.75 -9.09
C PHE A 144 10.51 -4.94 -10.28
N ARG A 145 11.84 -4.94 -10.46
CA ARG A 145 12.53 -4.20 -11.53
C ARG A 145 12.20 -4.68 -12.94
N VAL A 146 11.72 -5.92 -13.08
CA VAL A 146 11.34 -6.50 -14.38
C VAL A 146 9.84 -6.60 -14.60
N LEU A 147 9.02 -6.12 -13.64
CA LEU A 147 7.57 -6.05 -13.81
C LEU A 147 7.18 -5.21 -15.03
N HIS A 148 6.08 -5.60 -15.67
CA HIS A 148 5.41 -4.79 -16.68
C HIS A 148 5.06 -3.41 -16.10
N SER A 149 5.11 -2.39 -16.95
CA SER A 149 4.85 -1.00 -16.55
C SER A 149 3.49 -0.83 -15.88
N GLU A 150 2.47 -1.54 -16.36
CA GLU A 150 1.11 -1.50 -15.79
C GLU A 150 1.08 -1.97 -14.32
N THR A 151 1.71 -3.11 -14.02
CA THR A 151 1.81 -3.64 -12.65
C THR A 151 2.63 -2.72 -11.76
N ARG A 152 3.74 -2.16 -12.28
CA ARG A 152 4.57 -1.21 -11.52
C ARG A 152 3.81 0.07 -11.21
N SER A 153 3.08 0.63 -12.17
CA SER A 153 2.22 1.80 -11.97
C SER A 153 1.08 1.50 -10.99
N ALA A 154 0.54 0.28 -10.97
CA ALA A 154 -0.46 -0.13 -9.99
C ALA A 154 0.11 -0.23 -8.56
N ILE A 155 1.36 -0.69 -8.41
CA ILE A 155 2.09 -0.66 -7.14
C ILE A 155 2.38 0.78 -6.71
N GLU A 156 2.87 1.62 -7.63
CA GLU A 156 3.10 3.05 -7.37
C GLU A 156 1.82 3.73 -6.91
N TRP A 157 0.70 3.49 -7.59
CA TRP A 157 -0.61 3.96 -7.17
C TRP A 157 -0.94 3.42 -5.78
N PHE A 158 -0.76 2.14 -5.49
CA PHE A 158 -1.04 1.58 -4.16
C PHE A 158 -0.27 2.24 -3.01
N VAL A 159 1.01 2.54 -3.21
CA VAL A 159 1.86 3.16 -2.17
C VAL A 159 1.71 4.67 -2.12
N SER A 160 1.28 5.30 -3.21
CA SER A 160 0.94 6.72 -3.27
C SER A 160 -0.25 6.96 -2.34
N GLN A 161 0.01 7.49 -1.15
CA GLN A 161 -1.09 8.06 -0.39
C GLN A 161 -1.42 9.40 -1.04
N PRO A 162 -2.69 9.70 -1.35
CA PRO A 162 -3.03 11.07 -1.71
C PRO A 162 -2.48 11.96 -0.60
N PRO A 163 -1.64 12.97 -0.93
CA PRO A 163 -0.92 13.76 0.06
C PRO A 163 -1.96 14.27 1.02
N SER A 164 -1.88 13.90 2.30
CA SER A 164 -2.85 14.35 3.29
C SER A 164 -2.71 15.87 3.37
N PRO A 165 -3.57 16.67 2.72
CA PRO A 165 -3.40 18.11 2.81
C PRO A 165 -3.89 18.38 4.22
N ARG A 166 -2.96 18.68 5.13
CA ARG A 166 -3.23 18.95 6.56
C ARG A 166 -4.42 19.89 6.79
N ARG A 167 -4.75 20.71 5.78
CA ARG A 167 -5.86 21.66 5.75
C ARG A 167 -7.22 21.08 5.34
N LEU A 168 -7.25 19.98 4.58
CA LEU A 168 -8.47 19.43 3.97
C LEU A 168 -8.84 18.03 4.50
N ALA A 169 -7.95 17.37 5.25
CA ALA A 169 -8.25 16.07 5.87
C ALA A 169 -9.58 16.07 6.68
N PRO A 170 -9.94 17.11 7.45
CA PRO A 170 -11.24 17.16 8.14
C PRO A 170 -12.46 17.23 7.22
N LEU A 171 -12.29 17.65 5.96
CA LEU A 171 -13.40 17.84 5.01
C LEU A 171 -13.71 16.58 4.20
N PHE A 172 -12.71 15.75 3.96
CA PHE A 172 -12.86 14.58 3.10
C PHE A 172 -12.57 13.25 3.82
N GLY A 173 -11.97 13.29 5.02
CA GLY A 173 -11.64 12.10 5.81
C GLY A 173 -10.97 11.01 4.96
N GLN A 174 -11.48 9.79 5.06
CA GLN A 174 -10.96 8.63 4.33
C GLN A 174 -11.60 8.42 2.94
N TYR A 175 -12.52 9.29 2.52
CA TYR A 175 -13.24 9.13 1.24
C TYR A 175 -12.32 9.20 0.02
N TRP A 176 -11.25 10.03 0.06
CA TRP A 176 -10.23 10.03 -0.99
C TRP A 176 -9.47 8.71 -1.07
N GLY A 177 -9.10 8.13 0.08
CA GLY A 177 -8.49 6.81 0.14
C GLY A 177 -9.40 5.74 -0.46
N LEU A 178 -10.70 5.78 -0.15
CA LEU A 178 -11.68 4.84 -0.71
C LEU A 178 -11.81 4.96 -2.23
N LEU A 179 -11.90 6.18 -2.75
CA LEU A 179 -11.92 6.44 -4.19
C LEU A 179 -10.67 5.86 -4.85
N HIS A 180 -9.52 6.19 -4.30
CA HIS A 180 -8.22 5.81 -4.81
C HIS A 180 -8.00 4.28 -4.81
N MET A 181 -8.34 3.59 -3.73
CA MET A 181 -8.28 2.12 -3.66
C MET A 181 -9.33 1.45 -4.56
N THR A 182 -10.54 2.02 -4.68
CA THR A 182 -11.58 1.47 -5.55
C THR A 182 -11.15 1.52 -7.02
N ILE A 183 -10.57 2.62 -7.48
CA ILE A 183 -10.05 2.76 -8.86
C ILE A 183 -8.95 1.72 -9.12
N LEU A 184 -8.02 1.54 -8.18
CA LEU A 184 -6.96 0.53 -8.29
C LEU A 184 -7.53 -0.88 -8.42
N ILE A 185 -8.47 -1.25 -7.55
CA ILE A 185 -9.10 -2.58 -7.59
C ILE A 185 -9.87 -2.78 -8.90
N GLU A 186 -10.61 -1.77 -9.38
CA GLU A 186 -11.29 -1.85 -10.67
C GLU A 186 -10.30 -2.06 -11.84
N SER A 187 -9.12 -1.41 -11.78
CA SER A 187 -8.05 -1.63 -12.76
C SER A 187 -7.49 -3.05 -12.72
N LEU A 188 -7.28 -3.62 -11.53
CA LEU A 188 -6.73 -4.97 -11.35
C LEU A 188 -7.72 -6.07 -11.73
N ILE A 189 -9.01 -5.86 -11.48
CA ILE A 189 -10.10 -6.78 -11.89
C ILE A 189 -10.40 -6.65 -13.38
N GLY A 190 -10.22 -5.45 -13.95
CA GLY A 190 -10.52 -5.16 -15.34
C GLY A 190 -12.02 -5.04 -15.63
N LEU A 191 -12.33 -4.78 -16.90
CA LEU A 191 -13.70 -4.64 -17.38
C LEU A 191 -14.29 -6.00 -17.79
N PRO A 192 -15.62 -6.18 -17.64
CA PRO A 192 -16.29 -7.36 -18.18
C PRO A 192 -16.08 -7.48 -19.70
N PRO A 193 -16.15 -8.69 -20.27
CA PRO A 193 -16.05 -8.87 -21.70
C PRO A 193 -17.21 -8.18 -22.43
N ASN A 194 -16.89 -7.45 -23.50
CA ASN A 194 -17.88 -6.78 -24.35
C ASN A 194 -18.77 -7.80 -25.07
N CYS A 195 -20.05 -7.48 -25.22
CA CYS A 195 -20.90 -8.12 -26.21
C CYS A 195 -20.37 -7.82 -27.61
N GLY A 196 -20.49 -8.78 -28.54
CA GLY A 196 -20.26 -8.51 -29.98
C GLY A 196 -21.32 -7.57 -30.60
N CYS A 197 -22.32 -7.16 -29.82
CA CYS A 197 -23.31 -6.17 -30.15
C CYS A 197 -22.61 -4.81 -30.39
N LEU A 198 -22.43 -4.38 -31.64
CA LEU A 198 -21.98 -3.03 -31.94
C LEU A 198 -23.17 -2.07 -31.76
N SER A 199 -23.17 -1.26 -30.70
CA SER A 199 -24.04 -0.10 -30.67
C SER A 199 -23.55 0.95 -31.68
N ALA A 200 -24.44 1.66 -32.34
CA ALA A 200 -24.05 2.78 -33.19
C ALA A 200 -23.65 3.99 -32.33
N ALA A 201 -22.80 4.87 -32.88
CA ALA A 201 -22.51 6.15 -32.26
C ALA A 201 -23.78 7.00 -32.12
N CYS A 202 -23.82 7.88 -31.12
CA CYS A 202 -24.96 8.77 -30.93
C CYS A 202 -25.10 9.71 -32.15
N GLN A 203 -26.23 9.67 -32.86
CA GLN A 203 -26.44 10.50 -34.05
C GLN A 203 -26.49 12.01 -33.76
N VAL A 204 -26.74 12.41 -32.50
CA VAL A 204 -26.85 13.81 -32.10
C VAL A 204 -25.50 14.41 -31.70
N CYS A 205 -24.71 13.69 -30.89
CA CYS A 205 -23.45 14.21 -30.35
C CYS A 205 -22.21 13.47 -30.84
N ASN A 206 -22.36 12.51 -31.76
CA ASN A 206 -21.32 11.62 -32.28
C ASN A 206 -20.53 10.87 -31.19
N ALA A 207 -21.10 10.74 -29.99
CA ALA A 207 -20.46 10.02 -28.89
C ALA A 207 -20.25 8.55 -29.30
N PRO A 208 -19.08 7.98 -28.99
CA PRO A 208 -18.77 6.61 -29.37
C PRO A 208 -19.77 5.62 -28.76
N PRO A 209 -19.94 4.44 -29.40
CA PRO A 209 -20.76 3.35 -28.88
C PRO A 209 -20.43 3.08 -27.41
N ARG A 210 -21.44 3.06 -26.54
CA ARG A 210 -21.21 2.63 -25.16
C ARG A 210 -20.95 1.12 -25.16
N PRO A 211 -19.88 0.64 -24.50
CA PRO A 211 -19.60 -0.78 -24.40
C PRO A 211 -20.76 -1.48 -23.70
N HIS A 212 -21.36 -2.45 -24.38
CA HIS A 212 -22.34 -3.35 -23.80
C HIS A 212 -21.61 -4.59 -23.30
N TYR A 213 -21.83 -5.01 -22.06
CA TYR A 213 -21.10 -6.12 -21.44
C TYR A 213 -21.91 -7.43 -21.49
N LYS A 214 -21.23 -8.58 -21.66
CA LYS A 214 -21.88 -9.91 -21.67
C LYS A 214 -22.42 -10.34 -20.31
N VAL A 215 -21.84 -9.80 -19.24
CA VAL A 215 -22.20 -10.10 -17.85
C VAL A 215 -22.27 -8.80 -17.06
N SER A 216 -23.02 -8.81 -15.95
CA SER A 216 -23.05 -7.67 -15.05
C SER A 216 -21.66 -7.43 -14.43
N ARG A 217 -21.34 -6.18 -14.07
CA ARG A 217 -20.08 -5.85 -13.39
C ARG A 217 -19.90 -6.62 -12.08
N ARG A 218 -20.98 -6.86 -11.35
CA ARG A 218 -20.97 -7.58 -10.08
C ARG A 218 -20.67 -9.07 -10.29
N ASP A 219 -21.26 -9.68 -11.33
CA ASP A 219 -20.99 -11.08 -11.66
C ASP A 219 -19.59 -11.27 -12.22
N TRP A 220 -19.10 -10.34 -13.05
CA TRP A 220 -17.71 -10.31 -13.50
C TRP A 220 -16.73 -10.24 -12.34
N LEU A 221 -16.96 -9.32 -11.41
CA LEU A 221 -16.14 -9.18 -10.21
C LEU A 221 -16.08 -10.50 -9.41
N ARG A 222 -17.24 -11.14 -9.21
CA ARG A 222 -17.29 -12.44 -8.53
C ARG A 222 -16.52 -13.52 -9.30
N GLN A 223 -16.72 -13.62 -10.62
CA GLN A 223 -16.04 -14.60 -11.46
C GLN A 223 -14.52 -14.44 -11.40
N GLU A 224 -14.02 -13.21 -11.54
CA GLU A 224 -12.58 -12.95 -11.52
C GLU A 224 -11.97 -13.23 -10.15
N LEU A 225 -12.66 -12.85 -9.06
CA LEU A 225 -12.21 -13.19 -7.71
C LEU A 225 -12.23 -14.70 -7.44
N THR A 226 -13.26 -15.43 -7.89
CA THR A 226 -13.29 -16.91 -7.78
C THR A 226 -12.16 -17.57 -8.56
N ARG A 227 -11.68 -16.95 -9.64
CA ARG A 227 -10.55 -17.47 -10.43
C ARG A 227 -9.21 -17.34 -9.69
N ARG A 228 -9.09 -16.38 -8.77
CA ARG A 228 -7.87 -16.08 -8.01
C ARG A 228 -7.90 -16.64 -6.58
N VAL A 229 -9.09 -16.68 -5.97
CA VAL A 229 -9.31 -17.04 -4.56
C VAL A 229 -10.14 -18.31 -4.47
N GLU A 230 -9.58 -19.35 -3.86
CA GLU A 230 -10.24 -20.66 -3.71
C GLU A 230 -11.40 -20.62 -2.70
N ASP A 231 -11.27 -19.79 -1.65
CA ASP A 231 -12.29 -19.67 -0.60
C ASP A 231 -13.50 -18.84 -1.07
N THR A 232 -14.60 -19.54 -1.34
CA THR A 232 -15.88 -18.95 -1.76
C THR A 232 -16.48 -17.96 -0.75
N ALA A 233 -16.28 -18.17 0.55
CA ALA A 233 -16.75 -17.24 1.58
C ALA A 233 -15.92 -15.95 1.56
N LEU A 234 -14.60 -16.08 1.38
CA LEU A 234 -13.70 -14.95 1.24
C LEU A 234 -14.01 -14.12 -0.02
N VAL A 235 -14.29 -14.78 -1.16
CA VAL A 235 -14.78 -14.12 -2.38
C VAL A 235 -16.04 -13.31 -2.09
N GLY A 236 -17.00 -13.89 -1.36
CA GLY A 236 -18.24 -13.19 -0.98
C GLY A 236 -17.98 -11.91 -0.16
N ALA A 237 -17.03 -11.98 0.78
CA ALA A 237 -16.63 -10.83 1.59
C ALA A 237 -15.98 -9.73 0.73
N TYR A 238 -15.03 -10.10 -0.14
CA TYR A 238 -14.33 -9.15 -1.02
C TYR A 238 -15.29 -8.48 -2.01
N VAL A 239 -16.19 -9.25 -2.65
CA VAL A 239 -17.22 -8.68 -3.52
C VAL A 239 -18.05 -7.64 -2.78
N SER A 240 -18.44 -7.93 -1.54
CA SER A 240 -19.27 -7.01 -0.74
C SER A 240 -18.55 -5.72 -0.38
N LEU A 241 -17.27 -5.80 -0.03
CA LEU A 241 -16.40 -4.65 0.25
C LEU A 241 -16.18 -3.78 -0.99
N ILE A 242 -15.81 -4.39 -2.12
CA ILE A 242 -15.54 -3.67 -3.37
C ILE A 242 -16.81 -2.96 -3.86
N GLU A 243 -17.97 -3.62 -3.79
CA GLU A 243 -19.24 -2.98 -4.15
C GLU A 243 -19.60 -1.84 -3.19
N ALA A 244 -19.18 -1.88 -1.93
CA ALA A 244 -19.32 -0.75 -1.01
C ALA A 244 -18.41 0.42 -1.40
N GLY A 245 -17.14 0.16 -1.73
CA GLY A 245 -16.22 1.17 -2.28
C GLY A 245 -16.73 1.81 -3.57
N LYS A 246 -17.29 1.02 -4.50
CA LYS A 246 -17.91 1.52 -5.73
C LYS A 246 -19.06 2.49 -5.47
N ARG A 247 -19.95 2.19 -4.51
CA ARG A 247 -21.04 3.11 -4.13
C ARG A 247 -20.51 4.47 -3.66
N VAL A 248 -19.37 4.48 -2.97
CA VAL A 248 -18.69 5.70 -2.55
C VAL A 248 -18.12 6.43 -3.76
N ARG A 249 -17.32 5.74 -4.58
CA ARG A 249 -16.68 6.29 -5.78
C ARG A 249 -17.69 6.88 -6.76
N ASP A 250 -18.79 6.18 -7.03
CA ASP A 250 -19.83 6.66 -7.93
C ASP A 250 -20.48 7.93 -7.38
N LYS A 251 -20.83 7.95 -6.09
CA LYS A 251 -21.37 9.16 -5.45
C LYS A 251 -20.41 10.36 -5.57
N MET A 252 -19.12 10.15 -5.32
CA MET A 252 -18.10 11.21 -5.41
C MET A 252 -17.82 11.66 -6.86
N SER A 253 -18.02 10.77 -7.84
CA SER A 253 -17.83 11.10 -9.26
C SER A 253 -18.93 12.01 -9.82
N HIS A 254 -20.07 12.10 -9.14
CA HIS A 254 -21.26 12.84 -9.61
C HIS A 254 -21.54 14.13 -8.82
N GLY A 255 -20.74 14.47 -7.81
CA GLY A 255 -20.92 15.71 -7.06
C GLY A 255 -19.98 15.86 -5.86
N PRO A 256 -19.93 17.06 -5.25
CA PRO A 256 -19.10 17.30 -4.08
C PRO A 256 -19.54 16.38 -2.93
N HIS A 257 -18.56 15.71 -2.32
CA HIS A 257 -18.78 14.87 -1.16
C HIS A 257 -17.86 15.28 -0.03
N PHE A 258 -18.45 15.61 1.12
CA PHE A 258 -17.75 15.95 2.35
C PHE A 258 -17.98 14.85 3.36
N ASP A 259 -16.94 14.55 4.13
CA ASP A 259 -17.06 13.67 5.26
C ASP A 259 -17.94 14.30 6.35
N ARG A 260 -18.88 13.50 6.84
CA ARG A 260 -19.85 13.85 7.89
C ARG A 260 -19.91 12.77 8.96
N THR A 261 -19.00 11.80 8.93
CA THR A 261 -18.94 10.77 9.96
C THR A 261 -18.57 11.39 11.30
N THR A 262 -18.98 10.71 12.37
CA THR A 262 -18.64 11.08 13.74
C THR A 262 -17.78 9.99 14.35
N HIS A 263 -16.93 10.36 15.31
CA HIS A 263 -16.33 9.37 16.17
C HIS A 263 -17.38 8.93 17.19
N PRO A 264 -17.71 7.62 17.28
CA PRO A 264 -18.67 7.14 18.24
C PRO A 264 -18.17 7.41 19.66
N ILE A 265 -19.08 7.82 20.54
CA ILE A 265 -18.79 8.00 21.96
C ILE A 265 -18.65 6.61 22.57
N MET A 266 -17.44 6.27 23.04
CA MET A 266 -17.15 5.02 23.73
C MET A 266 -16.73 5.31 25.17
N ASN A 267 -17.08 4.43 26.10
CA ASN A 267 -16.66 4.58 27.49
C ASN A 267 -15.20 4.15 27.67
N VAL A 268 -14.53 4.70 28.69
CA VAL A 268 -13.17 4.28 29.05
C VAL A 268 -13.15 2.78 29.35
N GLY A 269 -12.22 2.05 28.74
CA GLY A 269 -12.11 0.59 28.88
C GLY A 269 -13.04 -0.21 27.95
N GLU A 270 -13.92 0.45 27.19
CA GLU A 270 -14.74 -0.21 26.16
C GLU A 270 -13.88 -0.53 24.93
N VAL A 271 -14.10 -1.72 24.35
CA VAL A 271 -13.47 -2.14 23.10
C VAL A 271 -14.56 -2.46 22.09
N ALA A 272 -14.59 -1.71 20.99
CA ALA A 272 -15.46 -1.96 19.86
C ALA A 272 -14.70 -2.64 18.72
N SER A 273 -15.30 -3.68 18.13
CA SER A 273 -14.79 -4.33 16.92
C SER A 273 -15.56 -3.83 15.70
N TYR A 274 -14.83 -3.52 14.64
CA TYR A 274 -15.36 -3.18 13.33
C TYR A 274 -14.92 -4.26 12.36
N ASP A 275 -15.86 -5.14 12.01
CA ASP A 275 -15.68 -6.15 10.97
C ASP A 275 -16.13 -5.60 9.60
N ALA A 276 -15.95 -6.40 8.55
CA ALA A 276 -16.38 -6.04 7.20
C ALA A 276 -17.88 -5.70 7.11
N LYS A 277 -18.73 -6.38 7.89
CA LYS A 277 -20.19 -6.15 7.87
C LYS A 277 -20.52 -4.78 8.43
N ARG A 278 -19.94 -4.43 9.59
CA ARG A 278 -20.12 -3.15 10.24
C ARG A 278 -19.52 -2.01 9.41
N ALA A 279 -18.33 -2.22 8.85
CA ALA A 279 -17.71 -1.28 7.92
C ALA A 279 -18.65 -0.94 6.75
N ILE A 280 -19.25 -1.95 6.09
CA ILE A 280 -20.19 -1.75 4.98
C ILE A 280 -21.50 -1.06 5.44
N GLY A 281 -21.99 -1.39 6.64
CA GLY A 281 -23.25 -0.88 7.16
C GLY A 281 -23.18 0.55 7.69
N GLU A 282 -22.04 0.95 8.27
CA GLU A 282 -21.94 2.14 9.12
C GLU A 282 -20.96 3.21 8.62
N PHE A 283 -20.18 2.97 7.54
CA PHE A 283 -19.16 3.91 7.06
C PHE A 283 -19.65 5.34 6.77
N LYS A 284 -20.96 5.55 6.59
CA LYS A 284 -21.53 6.87 6.32
C LYS A 284 -21.71 7.73 7.57
N ILE A 285 -21.73 7.13 8.75
CA ILE A 285 -22.03 7.79 10.02
C ILE A 285 -20.91 7.63 11.06
N ASP A 286 -20.09 6.59 10.94
CA ASP A 286 -19.03 6.24 11.90
C ASP A 286 -17.65 6.29 11.23
N SER A 287 -16.76 7.14 11.77
CA SER A 287 -15.41 7.34 11.23
C SER A 287 -14.53 6.08 11.33
N ASN A 288 -14.72 5.26 12.36
CA ASN A 288 -13.97 4.01 12.52
C ASN A 288 -14.45 2.94 11.53
N ALA A 289 -15.75 2.90 11.25
CA ALA A 289 -16.31 2.04 10.19
C ALA A 289 -15.81 2.46 8.80
N LEU A 290 -15.68 3.77 8.55
CA LEU A 290 -15.11 4.31 7.34
C LEU A 290 -13.62 3.93 7.18
N ASP A 291 -12.83 4.07 8.24
CA ASP A 291 -11.42 3.67 8.25
C ASP A 291 -11.26 2.15 8.03
N THR A 292 -12.09 1.35 8.70
CA THR A 292 -12.11 -0.12 8.51
C THR A 292 -12.42 -0.50 7.06
N LEU A 293 -13.34 0.21 6.41
CA LEU A 293 -13.65 -0.03 4.99
C LEU A 293 -12.43 0.28 4.11
N LEU A 294 -11.70 1.37 4.40
CA LEU A 294 -10.47 1.72 3.67
C LEU A 294 -9.37 0.67 3.85
N VAL A 295 -9.08 0.29 5.10
CA VAL A 295 -8.10 -0.75 5.42
C VAL A 295 -8.46 -2.06 4.71
N SER A 296 -9.74 -2.45 4.74
CA SER A 296 -10.22 -3.66 4.07
C SER A 296 -10.02 -3.60 2.55
N LEU A 297 -10.31 -2.47 1.89
CA LEU A 297 -10.05 -2.32 0.46
C LEU A 297 -8.55 -2.31 0.14
N ARG A 298 -7.73 -1.72 1.02
CA ARG A 298 -6.27 -1.75 0.89
C ARG A 298 -5.73 -3.18 0.99
N ASP A 299 -6.24 -3.98 1.93
CA ASP A 299 -5.89 -5.40 2.06
C ASP A 299 -6.24 -6.20 0.79
N VAL A 300 -7.42 -5.96 0.22
CA VAL A 300 -7.85 -6.58 -1.04
C VAL A 300 -6.93 -6.17 -2.20
N ALA A 301 -6.68 -4.86 -2.37
CA ALA A 301 -5.82 -4.35 -3.43
C ALA A 301 -4.39 -4.91 -3.32
N HIS A 302 -3.87 -4.96 -2.10
CA HIS A 302 -2.54 -5.50 -1.82
C HIS A 302 -2.45 -6.98 -2.18
N ALA A 303 -3.40 -7.81 -1.76
CA ALA A 303 -3.40 -9.23 -2.08
C ALA A 303 -3.48 -9.49 -3.60
N LEU A 304 -4.28 -8.70 -4.32
CA LEU A 304 -4.34 -8.75 -5.78
C LEU A 304 -3.00 -8.37 -6.43
N LEU A 305 -2.34 -7.33 -5.94
CA LEU A 305 -1.03 -6.89 -6.45
C LEU A 305 0.09 -7.89 -6.13
N VAL A 306 0.07 -8.52 -4.96
CA VAL A 306 1.06 -9.53 -4.57
C VAL A 306 0.94 -10.79 -5.44
N ASP A 307 -0.28 -11.22 -5.76
CA ASP A 307 -0.52 -12.28 -6.74
C ASP A 307 -0.02 -11.87 -8.13
N GLU A 308 -0.40 -10.67 -8.61
CA GLU A 308 -0.01 -10.18 -9.93
C GLU A 308 1.50 -9.99 -10.09
N ALA A 309 2.18 -9.39 -9.10
CA ALA A 309 3.58 -9.02 -9.18
C ALA A 309 4.53 -10.18 -8.85
N PHE A 310 4.15 -11.04 -7.90
CA PHE A 310 5.06 -12.05 -7.35
C PHE A 310 4.51 -13.48 -7.45
N SER A 311 3.32 -13.67 -8.03
CA SER A 311 2.64 -14.98 -8.11
C SER A 311 2.44 -15.64 -6.75
N ILE A 312 2.28 -14.84 -5.69
CA ILE A 312 2.04 -15.31 -4.33
C ILE A 312 0.54 -15.19 -4.04
N LYS A 313 -0.17 -16.33 -4.16
CA LYS A 313 -1.60 -16.44 -3.86
C LYS A 313 -1.82 -16.54 -2.36
N HIS A 314 -1.84 -15.39 -1.68
CA HIS A 314 -2.15 -15.32 -0.26
C HIS A 314 -3.26 -14.29 0.01
N PHE A 315 -4.50 -14.76 -0.04
CA PHE A 315 -5.67 -13.96 0.27
C PHE A 315 -6.13 -14.24 1.69
N ARG A 316 -6.34 -13.18 2.47
CA ARG A 316 -6.75 -13.27 3.89
C ARG A 316 -8.11 -12.63 4.11
N PRO A 317 -8.88 -13.08 5.11
CA PRO A 317 -10.04 -12.34 5.58
C PRO A 317 -9.71 -10.86 5.81
N PRO A 318 -10.62 -9.93 5.47
CA PRO A 318 -10.44 -8.51 5.76
C PRO A 318 -10.14 -8.30 7.25
N SER A 319 -9.23 -7.39 7.55
CA SER A 319 -8.82 -7.12 8.93
C SER A 319 -9.95 -6.49 9.74
N ASP A 320 -10.14 -6.98 10.98
CA ASP A 320 -11.01 -6.34 11.95
C ASP A 320 -10.27 -5.19 12.65
N LEU A 321 -10.88 -4.00 12.69
CA LEU A 321 -10.35 -2.89 13.47
C LEU A 321 -10.90 -2.95 14.89
N LYS A 322 -10.01 -3.04 15.88
CA LYS A 322 -10.35 -2.95 17.30
C LYS A 322 -10.04 -1.54 17.80
N VAL A 323 -11.07 -0.83 18.25
CA VAL A 323 -10.95 0.52 18.79
C VAL A 323 -11.21 0.46 20.28
N ALA A 324 -10.34 1.08 21.08
CA ALA A 324 -10.47 1.15 22.52
C ALA A 324 -10.20 2.58 23.01
N VAL A 325 -10.93 3.03 24.04
CA VAL A 325 -10.59 4.27 24.75
C VAL A 325 -9.71 3.91 25.94
N VAL A 326 -8.46 4.37 25.89
CA VAL A 326 -7.50 4.26 27.00
C VAL A 326 -7.65 5.53 27.84
N GLY A 327 -7.90 5.35 29.14
CA GLY A 327 -7.96 6.43 30.13
C GLY A 327 -6.60 6.86 30.62
#